data_AF-A0A919IRT6-F1
#
_entry.id   AF-A0A919IRT6-F1
#
_cell.length_a   1.000
_cell.length_b   1.000
_cell.length_c   1.000
_cell.angle_alpha   90.00
_cell.angle_beta   90.00
_cell.angle_gamma   90.00
#
_symmetry.space_group_name_H-M   'P 1'
#
loop_
_entity.id
_entity.type
_entity.pdbx_description
1 polymer ?
#
loop_
_entity_poly.entity_id
_entity_poly.type
_entity_poly.pdbx_seq_one_letter_code
_entity_poly.pdbx_strand_id
1 'polypeptide(L)' 'MAGENGDGRPAMNERPPLMGLQEIQHLLGLSRQRIQQLTLRADFPPPYQTLAMGRVWLAGDIEAWIRKHRPGRLRR' A
#
# COMPACT_ATOMS: atom_id res chain seq x y z
N MET A 1 -41.42 -10.46 -9.62
CA MET A 1 -41.51 -8.98 -9.64
C MET A 1 -40.73 -8.47 -8.42
N ALA A 2 -39.76 -7.60 -8.69
CA ALA A 2 -38.94 -6.82 -7.75
C ALA A 2 -38.20 -7.58 -6.63
N GLY A 3 -37.05 -8.15 -7.00
CA GLY A 3 -35.94 -8.26 -6.06
C GLY A 3 -35.06 -7.04 -6.24
N GLU A 4 -34.92 -6.21 -5.21
CA GLU A 4 -33.89 -5.17 -5.13
C GLU A 4 -33.46 -5.09 -3.67
N ASN A 5 -32.43 -5.88 -3.34
CA ASN A 5 -31.74 -5.79 -2.05
C ASN A 5 -31.09 -4.41 -1.95
N GLY A 6 -31.71 -3.53 -1.16
CA GLY A 6 -31.12 -2.27 -0.75
C GLY A 6 -30.03 -2.50 0.29
N ASP A 7 -28.79 -2.59 -0.17
CA ASP A 7 -27.61 -2.30 0.65
C ASP A 7 -26.56 -1.77 -0.31
N GLY A 8 -26.57 -0.46 -0.55
CA GLY A 8 -25.68 0.26 -1.44
C GLY A 8 -24.22 0.28 -0.94
N ARG A 9 -23.65 -0.87 -0.59
CA ARG A 9 -22.22 -0.99 -0.36
C ARG A 9 -21.52 -0.81 -1.70
N PRO A 10 -20.58 0.14 -1.81
CA PRO A 10 -19.80 0.29 -3.03
C PRO A 10 -19.09 -1.02 -3.35
N ALA A 11 -19.06 -1.35 -4.64
CA ALA A 11 -18.39 -2.54 -5.14
C ALA A 11 -16.96 -2.62 -4.59
N MET A 12 -16.65 -3.77 -4.01
CA MET A 12 -15.46 -4.13 -3.23
C MET A 12 -14.24 -4.42 -4.13
N ASN A 13 -14.05 -3.60 -5.18
CA ASN A 13 -12.95 -3.61 -6.14
C ASN A 13 -11.91 -2.55 -5.67
N GLU A 14 -10.57 -2.73 -5.63
CA GLU A 14 -9.70 -3.77 -6.23
C GLU A 14 -8.29 -3.93 -5.59
N ARG A 15 -7.91 -3.23 -4.52
CA ARG A 15 -6.68 -3.46 -3.73
C ARG A 15 -6.90 -2.89 -2.33
N PRO A 16 -6.30 -3.44 -1.25
CA PRO A 16 -6.39 -2.78 0.04
C PRO A 16 -5.85 -1.35 -0.12
N PRO A 17 -6.62 -0.32 0.25
CA PRO A 17 -6.22 1.08 0.03
C PRO A 17 -4.93 1.42 0.79
N LEU A 18 -4.57 0.58 1.76
CA LEU A 18 -3.46 0.77 2.66
C LEU A 18 -2.50 -0.41 2.62
N MET A 19 -1.21 -0.10 2.68
CA MET A 19 -0.13 -1.05 2.87
C MET A 19 0.60 -0.72 4.16
N GLY A 20 0.87 -1.73 4.98
CA GLY A 20 1.82 -1.66 6.06
C GLY A 20 3.23 -2.07 5.60
N LEU A 21 4.14 -2.15 6.56
CA LEU A 21 5.53 -2.55 6.34
C LEU A 21 5.63 -3.94 5.70
N GLN A 22 4.74 -4.87 6.07
CA GLN A 22 4.75 -6.25 5.59
C GLN A 22 4.29 -6.34 4.13
N GLU A 23 3.24 -5.63 3.75
CA GLU A 23 2.75 -5.61 2.36
C GLU A 23 3.81 -5.01 1.43
N ILE A 24 4.44 -3.91 1.84
CA ILE A 24 5.54 -3.28 1.09
C ILE A 24 6.73 -4.23 0.95
N GLN A 25 7.01 -5.02 1.99
CA GLN A 25 8.05 -6.04 1.97
C GLN A 25 7.78 -7.11 0.90
N HIS A 26 6.56 -7.65 0.86
CA HIS A 26 6.16 -8.64 -0.13
C HIS A 26 6.17 -8.07 -1.54
N LEU A 27 5.71 -6.82 -1.72
CA LEU A 27 5.66 -6.14 -2.99
C LEU A 27 7.06 -5.95 -3.61
N LEU A 28 8.05 -5.60 -2.80
CA LEU A 28 9.42 -5.30 -3.25
C LEU A 28 10.38 -6.49 -3.15
N GLY A 29 10.00 -7.58 -2.48
CA GLY A 29 10.87 -8.72 -2.23
C GLY A 29 12.12 -8.36 -1.41
N LEU A 30 12.03 -7.37 -0.53
CA LEU A 30 13.14 -6.89 0.30
C LEU A 30 13.01 -7.39 1.74
N SER A 31 14.06 -7.27 2.54
CA SER A 31 13.96 -7.57 3.98
C SER A 31 13.19 -6.47 4.72
N ARG A 32 12.60 -6.81 5.87
CA ARG A 32 11.91 -5.86 6.76
C ARG A 32 12.79 -4.67 7.13
N GLN A 33 14.05 -4.95 7.52
CA GLN A 33 15.03 -3.92 7.87
C GLN A 33 15.29 -2.97 6.70
N ARG A 34 15.38 -3.50 5.47
CA ARG A 34 15.56 -2.68 4.29
C ARG A 34 14.35 -1.79 4.04
N ILE A 35 13.12 -2.29 4.19
CA ILE A 35 11.92 -1.45 4.08
C ILE A 35 11.91 -0.35 5.14
N GLN A 36 12.22 -0.66 6.39
CA GLN A 36 12.28 0.35 7.45
C GLN A 36 13.25 1.49 7.11
N GLN A 37 14.47 1.17 6.64
CA GLN A 37 15.42 2.21 6.19
C GLN A 37 14.86 3.08 5.06
N LEU A 38 14.07 2.49 4.16
CA LEU A 38 13.45 3.26 3.08
C LEU A 38 12.39 4.22 3.59
N THR A 39 11.59 3.81 4.58
CA THR A 39 10.56 4.68 5.18
C THR A 39 11.13 5.91 5.88
N LEU A 40 12.44 5.94 6.15
CA LEU A 40 13.14 7.08 6.75
C LEU A 40 13.69 8.06 5.72
N ARG A 41 13.66 7.73 4.43
CA ARG A 41 14.18 8.61 3.39
C ARG A 41 13.20 9.76 3.12
N ALA A 42 13.73 10.94 2.85
CA ALA A 42 12.94 12.13 2.54
C ALA A 42 12.09 11.99 1.25
N ASP A 43 12.53 11.13 0.32
CA ASP A 43 11.81 10.87 -0.93
C ASP A 43 10.76 9.76 -0.83
N PHE A 44 10.67 9.07 0.32
CA PHE A 44 9.69 8.01 0.53
C PHE A 44 8.32 8.60 0.87
N PRO A 45 7.19 7.98 0.45
CA PRO A 45 5.87 8.51 0.72
C PRO A 45 5.62 8.71 2.23
N PRO A 46 4.99 9.83 2.61
CA PRO A 46 4.58 10.04 4.00
C PRO A 46 3.55 8.98 4.41
N PRO A 47 3.55 8.52 5.67
CA PRO A 47 2.55 7.59 6.15
C PRO A 47 1.16 8.25 6.12
N TYR A 48 0.18 7.51 5.61
CA TYR A 48 -1.23 7.93 5.62
C TYR A 48 -1.77 7.95 7.05
N GLN A 49 -1.42 6.93 7.85
CA GLN A 49 -1.79 6.86 9.26
C GLN A 49 -0.73 6.10 10.07
N THR A 50 -0.68 6.36 11.37
CA THR A 50 0.11 5.57 12.32
C THR A 50 -0.83 4.88 13.28
N LEU A 51 -0.81 3.54 13.28
CA LEU A 51 -1.58 2.66 14.14
C LEU A 51 -0.69 2.11 15.26
N ALA A 52 -1.29 1.47 16.27
CA ALA A 52 -0.53 0.76 17.31
C ALA A 52 0.43 -0.31 16.74
N MET A 53 0.04 -0.94 15.63
CA MET A 53 0.85 -1.94 14.93
C MET A 53 1.93 -1.33 14.01
N GLY A 54 1.89 -0.02 13.77
CA GLY A 54 2.87 0.70 12.94
C GLY A 54 2.23 1.63 11.91
N ARG A 55 3.08 2.14 11.02
CA ARG A 55 2.69 3.06 9.94
C ARG A 55 2.03 2.31 8.78
N VAL A 56 1.02 2.95 8.19
CA VAL A 56 0.35 2.51 6.96
C VAL A 56 0.41 3.62 5.92
N TRP A 57 0.51 3.23 4.66
CA TRP A 57 0.64 4.12 3.50
C TRP A 57 -0.46 3.82 2.49
N LEU A 58 -0.82 4.82 1.68
CA LEU A 58 -1.67 4.56 0.52
C LEU A 58 -0.93 3.66 -0.47
N ALA A 59 -1.60 2.59 -0.91
CA ALA A 59 -1.06 1.68 -1.92
C ALA A 59 -0.62 2.43 -3.19
N GLY A 60 -1.44 3.39 -3.64
CA GLY A 60 -1.16 4.20 -4.83
C GLY A 60 0.13 5.02 -4.72
N ASP A 61 0.41 5.60 -3.55
CA ASP A 61 1.62 6.40 -3.34
C ASP A 61 2.88 5.53 -3.35
N ILE A 62 2.81 4.35 -2.73
CA ILE A 62 3.89 3.37 -2.76
C ILE A 62 4.16 2.93 -4.19
N GLU A 63 3.14 2.57 -4.96
CA GLU A 63 3.30 2.17 -6.36
C GLU A 63 3.88 3.29 -7.23
N ALA A 64 3.38 4.52 -7.08
CA ALA A 64 3.89 5.68 -7.80
C ALA A 64 5.37 5.93 -7.47
N TRP A 65 5.73 5.83 -6.19
CA TRP A 65 7.11 5.94 -5.75
C TRP A 65 8.00 4.84 -6.32
N ILE A 66 7.53 3.59 -6.36
CA ILE A 66 8.27 2.46 -6.95
C ILE A 66 8.48 2.69 -8.44
N ARG A 67 7.45 3.11 -9.18
CA ARG A 67 7.57 3.42 -10.62
C ARG A 67 8.61 4.51 -10.87
N LYS A 68 8.65 5.55 -10.03
CA LYS A 68 9.59 6.67 -10.15
C LYS A 68 11.03 6.32 -9.78
N HIS A 69 11.24 5.59 -8.68
CA HIS A 69 12.57 5.40 -8.11
C HIS A 69 13.16 4.00 -8.32
N ARG A 70 12.34 3.03 -8.75
CA ARG A 70 12.72 1.62 -8.91
C ARG A 70 11.99 0.93 -10.07
N PRO A 71 12.15 1.44 -11.31
CA PRO A 71 11.62 0.74 -12.48
C PRO A 71 12.16 -0.70 -12.50
N GLY A 72 11.26 -1.69 -12.60
CA GLY A 72 11.59 -3.12 -12.66
C GLY A 72 11.45 -3.91 -11.35
N ARG A 73 11.08 -3.29 -10.22
CA ARG A 73 10.88 -4.02 -8.94
C ARG A 73 9.43 -4.25 -8.53
N LEU A 74 8.46 -3.91 -9.38
CA LEU A 74 7.06 -4.22 -9.12
C LEU A 74 6.81 -5.69 -9.48
N ARG A 75 6.58 -6.53 -8.47
CA ARG A 75 6.16 -7.91 -8.70
C ARG A 75 4.67 -7.90 -9.10
N ARG A 76 4.35 -8.34 -10.32
CA ARG A 76 2.97 -8.56 -10.79
C ARG A 76 2.44 -9.87 -10.23
#